data_AF-A0A8T0TAU3-F1
#
_entry.id   AF-A0A8T0TAU3-F1
#
_cell.length_a   1.000
_cell.length_b   1.000
_cell.length_c   1.000
_cell.angle_alpha   90.00
_cell.angle_beta   90.00
_cell.angle_gamma   90.00
#
_symmetry.space_group_name_H-M   'P 1'
#
loop_
_entity.id
_entity.type
_entity.pdbx_description
1 polymer ?
#
loop_
_entity_poly.entity_id
_entity_poly.type
_entity_poly.pdbx_seq_one_letter_code
_entity_poly.pdbx_strand_id
1 'polypeptide(L)'
;MYHLSCVRDLNSHVSATNVGFERVHGGFGYGSRSQEGEDVLNFALAYDLLIANTVFKKRESHLVTFRSGQHSSQIDFILARREDRRDCLDCKVIPGECVVPQHKLVVADFRLRVRVHRDKCAKIVRTKWWKLRGEAAQAFKERMLDEGPWEEGEDADDMWLKMATCIRKVASEAFGVSRGGKQEGKDTWWWNDEVQRAIKEKKECFKRLHLDKSAANIESYKLVKRVAKGYKEL
;
A
#
# COMPACT_ATOMS: atom_id res chain seq x y z
N MET A 1 6.69 -17.03 -0.18
CA MET A 1 6.71 -15.56 -0.05
C MET A 1 6.41 -14.99 -1.43
N TYR A 2 5.23 -14.39 -1.62
CA TYR A 2 4.86 -13.84 -2.93
C TYR A 2 5.59 -12.52 -3.15
N HIS A 3 6.46 -12.45 -4.16
CA HIS A 3 7.14 -11.22 -4.56
C HIS A 3 6.53 -10.79 -5.89
N LEU A 4 5.58 -9.86 -5.80
CA LEU A 4 5.11 -9.11 -6.96
C LEU A 4 6.07 -7.93 -7.16
N SER A 5 6.68 -7.81 -8.33
CA SER A 5 7.64 -6.74 -8.64
C SER A 5 6.99 -5.73 -9.58
N CYS A 6 6.37 -4.70 -9.02
CA CYS A 6 5.74 -3.65 -9.81
C CYS A 6 6.80 -2.65 -10.32
N VAL A 7 6.93 -2.49 -11.65
CA VAL A 7 7.88 -1.54 -12.27
C VAL A 7 7.11 -0.53 -13.10
N ARG A 8 6.83 0.64 -12.52
CA ARG A 8 5.68 1.44 -12.94
C ARG A 8 5.91 2.49 -14.03
N ASP A 9 7.09 2.60 -14.63
CA ASP A 9 7.30 3.36 -15.89
C ASP A 9 8.68 2.97 -16.43
N LEU A 10 8.71 2.27 -17.56
CA LEU A 10 9.95 1.80 -18.18
C LEU A 10 10.32 2.61 -19.42
N ASN A 11 9.44 3.52 -19.87
CA ASN A 11 9.59 4.27 -21.11
C ASN A 11 10.05 3.42 -22.31
N SER A 12 9.59 2.16 -22.36
CA SER A 12 10.07 1.14 -23.29
C SER A 12 8.90 0.56 -24.09
N HIS A 13 9.12 0.22 -25.38
CA HIS A 13 8.07 -0.34 -26.23
C HIS A 13 8.28 -1.84 -26.49
N VAL A 14 7.48 -2.66 -25.84
CA VAL A 14 7.64 -4.13 -25.83
C VAL A 14 7.02 -4.82 -27.07
N SER A 15 6.15 -4.11 -27.80
CA SER A 15 5.41 -4.52 -29.00
C SER A 15 4.13 -5.34 -28.80
N ALA A 16 3.33 -5.46 -29.86
CA ALA A 16 2.17 -6.33 -29.90
C ALA A 16 2.51 -7.83 -30.00
N THR A 17 3.69 -8.21 -30.47
CA THR A 17 4.05 -9.60 -30.75
C THR A 17 4.98 -10.17 -29.67
N ASN A 18 4.86 -11.46 -29.38
CA ASN A 18 5.74 -12.17 -28.45
C ASN A 18 6.88 -12.93 -29.12
N VAL A 19 7.11 -12.74 -30.42
CA VAL A 19 8.12 -13.50 -31.18
C VAL A 19 9.50 -13.32 -30.52
N GLY A 20 10.12 -14.45 -30.16
CA GLY A 20 11.42 -14.53 -29.48
C GLY A 20 11.36 -14.38 -27.95
N PHE A 21 10.19 -14.08 -27.39
CA PHE A 21 9.97 -13.82 -25.97
C PHE A 21 8.67 -14.45 -25.45
N GLU A 22 8.24 -15.56 -26.05
CA GLU A 22 6.98 -16.26 -25.76
C GLU A 22 6.88 -16.70 -24.30
N ARG A 23 8.03 -16.83 -23.63
CA ARG A 23 8.11 -17.19 -22.21
C ARG A 23 7.68 -16.08 -21.26
N VAL A 24 7.80 -14.82 -21.65
CA VAL A 24 7.63 -13.63 -20.77
C VAL A 24 6.61 -12.64 -21.30
N HIS A 25 6.31 -12.71 -22.60
CA HIS A 25 5.35 -11.86 -23.30
C HIS A 25 4.16 -12.67 -23.79
N GLY A 26 2.94 -12.21 -23.46
CA GLY A 26 1.71 -12.96 -23.76
C GLY A 26 1.12 -12.73 -25.14
N GLY A 27 1.71 -11.87 -25.97
CA GLY A 27 1.29 -11.64 -27.36
C GLY A 27 0.12 -10.68 -27.54
N PHE A 28 -0.24 -9.93 -26.49
CA PHE A 28 -1.30 -8.91 -26.52
C PHE A 28 -0.80 -7.53 -26.07
N GLY A 29 0.43 -7.16 -26.42
CA GLY A 29 0.98 -5.84 -26.14
C GLY A 29 0.52 -4.76 -27.13
N TYR A 30 1.15 -3.59 -27.08
CA TYR A 30 0.81 -2.44 -27.93
C TYR A 30 2.04 -1.89 -28.68
N GLY A 31 1.83 -1.47 -29.93
CA GLY A 31 2.86 -0.81 -30.74
C GLY A 31 3.93 -1.75 -31.32
N SER A 32 5.01 -1.15 -31.82
CA SER A 32 6.21 -1.84 -32.33
C SER A 32 7.28 -1.97 -31.25
N ARG A 33 8.22 -2.91 -31.42
CA ARG A 33 9.31 -3.15 -30.46
C ARG A 33 10.36 -2.04 -30.60
N SER A 34 10.81 -1.46 -29.49
CA SER A 34 12.00 -0.60 -29.45
C SER A 34 13.20 -1.35 -28.84
N GLN A 35 14.40 -0.80 -28.97
CA GLN A 35 15.61 -1.40 -28.39
C GLN A 35 15.48 -1.51 -26.85
N GLU A 36 14.96 -0.47 -26.20
CA GLU A 36 14.72 -0.45 -24.76
C GLU A 36 13.64 -1.47 -24.36
N GLY A 37 12.64 -1.67 -25.22
CA GLY A 37 11.63 -2.70 -25.03
C GLY A 37 12.21 -4.11 -25.10
N GLU A 38 13.19 -4.33 -25.96
CA GLU A 38 13.94 -5.58 -26.04
C GLU A 38 14.81 -5.80 -24.79
N ASP A 39 15.44 -4.76 -24.25
CA ASP A 39 16.18 -4.83 -22.99
C ASP A 39 15.26 -5.20 -21.81
N VAL A 40 14.04 -4.64 -21.77
CA VAL A 40 13.02 -5.01 -20.77
C VAL A 40 12.57 -6.46 -20.93
N LEU A 41 12.43 -6.94 -22.18
CA LEU A 41 12.09 -8.33 -22.45
C LEU A 41 13.23 -9.29 -22.04
N ASN A 42 14.48 -8.92 -22.33
CA ASN A 42 15.68 -9.66 -21.91
C ASN A 42 15.81 -9.70 -20.39
N PHE A 43 15.57 -8.58 -19.71
CA PHE A 43 15.51 -8.52 -18.25
C PHE A 43 14.41 -9.45 -17.71
N ALA A 44 13.20 -9.37 -18.25
CA ALA A 44 12.11 -10.25 -17.84
C ALA A 44 12.46 -11.73 -18.06
N LEU A 45 13.13 -12.06 -19.17
CA LEU A 45 13.58 -13.41 -19.47
C LEU A 45 14.64 -13.91 -18.49
N ALA A 46 15.62 -13.07 -18.14
CA ALA A 46 16.70 -13.41 -17.22
C ALA A 46 16.19 -13.70 -15.80
N TYR A 47 15.17 -12.97 -15.34
CA TYR A 47 14.60 -13.11 -14.00
C TYR A 47 13.30 -13.95 -13.96
N ASP A 48 12.95 -14.63 -15.04
CA ASP A 48 11.71 -15.41 -15.22
C ASP A 48 10.44 -14.63 -14.78
N LEU A 49 10.39 -13.37 -15.21
CA LEU A 49 9.26 -12.45 -15.01
C LEU A 49 8.35 -12.47 -16.24
N LEU A 50 7.08 -12.24 -15.98
CA LEU A 50 6.00 -12.14 -16.94
C LEU A 50 5.53 -10.68 -17.00
N ILE A 51 5.37 -10.16 -18.21
CA ILE A 51 4.78 -8.84 -18.46
C ILE A 51 3.25 -8.98 -18.46
N ALA A 52 2.62 -8.80 -17.29
CA ALA A 52 1.19 -9.06 -17.08
C ALA A 52 0.28 -8.27 -18.04
N ASN A 53 0.68 -7.07 -18.45
CA ASN A 53 -0.07 -6.22 -19.39
C ASN A 53 -0.30 -6.88 -20.75
N THR A 54 0.60 -7.77 -21.17
CA THR A 54 0.66 -8.33 -22.53
C THR A 54 -0.03 -9.67 -22.64
N VAL A 55 -0.63 -10.13 -21.54
CA VAL A 55 -1.07 -11.51 -21.33
C VAL A 55 -2.56 -11.70 -21.61
N PHE A 56 -3.33 -10.63 -21.47
CA PHE A 56 -4.77 -10.66 -21.68
C PHE A 56 -5.12 -9.88 -22.93
N LYS A 57 -5.94 -10.47 -23.80
CA LYS A 57 -6.47 -9.77 -24.96
C LYS A 57 -7.40 -8.64 -24.49
N LYS A 58 -7.05 -7.39 -24.80
CA LYS A 58 -7.83 -6.20 -24.46
C LYS A 58 -8.13 -5.36 -25.70
N ARG A 59 -9.10 -4.46 -25.58
CA ARG A 59 -9.31 -3.37 -26.55
C ARG A 59 -8.15 -2.39 -26.45
N GLU A 60 -7.78 -1.77 -27.55
CA GLU A 60 -6.65 -0.83 -27.62
C GLU A 60 -6.70 0.27 -26.55
N SER A 61 -7.90 0.82 -26.29
CA SER A 61 -8.11 1.84 -25.25
C SER A 61 -7.68 1.42 -23.84
N HIS A 62 -7.64 0.11 -23.57
CA HIS A 62 -7.25 -0.52 -22.32
C HIS A 62 -5.83 -1.11 -22.33
N LEU A 63 -5.06 -0.93 -23.42
CA LEU A 63 -3.64 -1.28 -23.52
C LEU A 63 -2.74 -0.05 -23.40
N VAL A 64 -3.18 1.08 -23.96
CA VAL A 64 -2.47 2.36 -23.94
C VAL A 64 -2.39 2.90 -22.51
N THR A 65 -1.18 3.07 -21.98
CA THR A 65 -0.91 3.60 -20.64
C THR A 65 -0.55 5.09 -20.67
N PHE A 66 -0.04 5.61 -21.80
CA PHE A 66 0.29 7.02 -21.96
C PHE A 66 -0.36 7.60 -23.20
N ARG A 67 -0.88 8.83 -23.12
CA ARG A 67 -1.40 9.58 -24.27
C ARG A 67 -1.02 11.06 -24.19
N SER A 68 -0.43 11.57 -25.27
CA SER A 68 -0.15 13.00 -25.47
C SER A 68 -0.59 13.43 -26.86
N GLY A 69 -1.62 14.29 -26.94
CA GLY A 69 -2.23 14.69 -28.21
C GLY A 69 -2.79 13.47 -28.97
N GLN A 70 -2.29 13.26 -30.19
CA GLN A 70 -2.63 12.10 -31.03
C GLN A 70 -1.75 10.87 -30.77
N HIS A 71 -0.63 11.02 -30.05
CA HIS A 71 0.29 9.92 -29.75
C HIS A 71 -0.18 9.11 -28.55
N SER A 72 -0.12 7.79 -28.67
CA SER A 72 -0.52 6.84 -27.63
C SER A 72 0.59 5.78 -27.51
N SER A 73 0.94 5.39 -26.28
CA SER A 73 2.01 4.44 -25.99
C SER A 73 1.64 3.53 -24.82
N GLN A 74 2.32 2.38 -24.70
CA GLN A 74 2.28 1.50 -23.54
C GLN A 74 3.70 1.47 -22.95
N ILE A 75 3.89 2.15 -21.82
CA ILE A 75 5.19 2.36 -21.16
C ILE A 75 5.18 1.98 -19.67
N ASP A 76 4.00 1.82 -19.08
CA ASP A 76 3.82 1.40 -17.70
C ASP A 76 3.52 -0.12 -17.68
N PHE A 77 4.36 -0.92 -17.01
CA PHE A 77 4.22 -2.39 -17.02
C PHE A 77 4.09 -2.96 -15.61
N ILE A 78 3.31 -4.02 -15.47
CA ILE A 78 3.30 -4.83 -14.25
C ILE A 78 4.08 -6.10 -14.56
N LEU A 79 5.21 -6.27 -13.87
CA LEU A 79 5.99 -7.50 -13.91
C LEU A 79 5.54 -8.39 -12.74
N ALA A 80 5.30 -9.65 -13.04
CA ALA A 80 5.01 -10.67 -12.03
C ALA A 80 5.92 -11.85 -12.27
N ARG A 81 6.22 -12.65 -11.25
CA ARG A 81 6.95 -13.90 -11.52
C ARG A 81 6.10 -14.81 -12.37
N ARG A 82 6.74 -15.53 -13.29
CA ARG A 82 6.07 -16.45 -14.19
C ARG A 82 5.33 -17.56 -13.44
N GLU A 83 5.88 -18.05 -12.33
CA GLU A 83 5.21 -19.03 -11.46
C GLU A 83 3.82 -18.57 -10.99
N ASP A 84 3.69 -17.27 -10.71
CA ASP A 84 2.45 -16.64 -10.23
C ASP A 84 1.50 -16.25 -11.38
N ARG A 85 1.81 -16.64 -12.63
CA ARG A 85 0.98 -16.38 -13.82
C ARG A 85 -0.48 -16.79 -13.60
N ARG A 86 -0.70 -17.94 -12.95
CA ARG A 86 -2.04 -18.50 -12.70
C ARG A 86 -2.84 -17.69 -11.68
N ASP A 87 -2.12 -16.96 -10.81
CA ASP A 87 -2.73 -16.11 -9.80
C ASP A 87 -3.05 -14.72 -10.38
N CYS A 88 -2.39 -14.30 -11.47
CA CYS A 88 -2.80 -13.12 -12.23
C CYS A 88 -4.10 -13.40 -13.00
N LEU A 89 -5.20 -12.82 -12.53
CA LEU A 89 -6.55 -13.00 -13.07
C LEU A 89 -6.85 -12.04 -14.22
N ASP A 90 -6.41 -10.79 -14.09
CA ASP A 90 -6.57 -9.76 -15.11
C ASP A 90 -5.47 -8.71 -15.02
N CYS A 91 -5.21 -8.02 -16.13
CA CYS A 91 -4.43 -6.80 -16.18
C CYS A 91 -5.04 -5.86 -17.20
N LYS A 92 -5.37 -4.63 -16.80
CA LYS A 92 -6.05 -3.65 -17.64
C LYS A 92 -5.62 -2.23 -17.32
N VAL A 93 -5.70 -1.37 -18.32
CA VAL A 93 -5.57 0.08 -18.13
C VAL A 93 -6.95 0.70 -17.93
N ILE A 94 -7.08 1.60 -16.96
CA ILE A 94 -8.31 2.36 -16.70
C ILE A 94 -8.22 3.72 -17.45
N PRO A 95 -8.97 3.92 -18.54
CA PRO A 95 -8.86 5.13 -19.37
C PRO A 95 -9.55 6.38 -18.77
N GLY A 96 -10.36 6.22 -17.72
CA GLY A 96 -11.28 7.24 -17.20
C GLY A 96 -10.88 7.90 -15.87
N GLU A 97 -9.63 7.79 -15.42
CA GLU A 97 -9.20 8.39 -14.15
C GLU A 97 -8.61 9.80 -14.31
N CYS A 98 -8.97 10.70 -13.38
CA CYS A 98 -8.64 12.13 -13.42
C CYS A 98 -7.35 12.51 -12.68
N VAL A 99 -6.52 11.53 -12.29
CA VAL A 99 -5.37 11.77 -11.41
C VAL A 99 -4.18 12.30 -12.22
N VAL A 100 -3.95 11.76 -13.42
CA VAL A 100 -2.92 12.20 -14.35
C VAL A 100 -3.53 12.26 -15.77
N PRO A 101 -3.48 13.40 -16.50
CA PRO A 101 -4.11 13.50 -17.82
C PRO A 101 -3.44 12.67 -18.92
N GLN A 102 -2.13 12.42 -18.79
CA GLN A 102 -1.30 11.74 -19.80
C GLN A 102 -1.10 10.26 -19.48
N HIS A 103 -0.71 9.93 -18.23
CA HIS A 103 -0.61 8.54 -17.77
C HIS A 103 -1.97 8.03 -17.30
N LYS A 104 -2.27 6.78 -17.65
CA LYS A 104 -3.46 6.06 -17.25
C LYS A 104 -3.08 4.95 -16.27
N LEU A 105 -3.98 4.67 -15.34
CA LEU A 105 -3.71 3.69 -14.29
C LEU A 105 -3.70 2.26 -14.87
N VAL A 106 -2.61 1.53 -14.64
CA VAL A 106 -2.55 0.09 -14.88
C VAL A 106 -2.96 -0.63 -13.61
N VAL A 107 -3.92 -1.54 -13.73
CA VAL A 107 -4.43 -2.35 -12.62
C VAL A 107 -4.32 -3.81 -12.99
N ALA A 108 -3.73 -4.60 -12.08
CA ALA A 108 -3.69 -6.05 -12.19
C ALA A 108 -4.37 -6.69 -10.98
N ASP A 109 -5.22 -7.67 -11.27
CA ASP A 109 -5.98 -8.43 -10.29
C ASP A 109 -5.22 -9.74 -10.01
N PHE A 110 -4.81 -9.95 -8.76
CA PHE A 110 -4.12 -11.17 -8.33
C PHE A 110 -4.91 -11.94 -7.27
N ARG A 111 -4.94 -13.27 -7.42
CA ARG A 111 -5.47 -14.19 -6.41
C ARG A 111 -4.34 -14.67 -5.50
N LEU A 112 -4.10 -13.94 -4.42
CA LEU A 112 -3.09 -14.34 -3.45
C LEU A 112 -3.68 -15.32 -2.43
N ARG A 113 -3.11 -16.53 -2.36
CA ARG A 113 -3.41 -17.47 -1.27
C ARG A 113 -2.56 -17.12 -0.06
N VAL A 114 -3.00 -16.15 0.72
CA VAL A 114 -2.31 -15.78 1.96
C VAL A 114 -2.53 -16.90 2.97
N ARG A 115 -1.50 -17.73 3.18
CA ARG A 115 -1.40 -18.51 4.42
C ARG A 115 -1.10 -17.51 5.52
N VAL A 116 -2.14 -17.04 6.19
CA VAL A 116 -1.97 -16.23 7.40
C VAL A 116 -1.34 -17.16 8.41
N HIS A 117 -0.02 -17.12 8.52
CA HIS A 117 0.61 -17.51 9.77
C HIS A 117 0.12 -16.46 10.74
N ARG A 118 -0.95 -16.79 11.48
CA ARG A 118 -1.27 -16.07 12.69
C ARG A 118 -0.12 -16.40 13.61
N ASP A 119 0.95 -15.64 13.52
CA ASP A 119 1.78 -15.44 14.68
C ASP A 119 0.79 -14.92 15.72
N LYS A 120 0.40 -15.81 16.62
CA LYS A 120 -0.11 -15.41 17.91
C LYS A 120 1.10 -14.70 18.53
N CYS A 121 1.37 -13.47 18.12
CA CYS A 121 2.16 -12.55 18.91
C CYS A 121 1.48 -12.63 20.27
N ALA A 122 2.13 -13.29 21.21
CA ALA A 122 1.65 -13.40 22.57
C ALA A 122 1.28 -11.96 22.94
N LYS A 123 0.01 -11.72 23.28
CA LYS A 123 -0.42 -10.37 23.64
C LYS A 123 0.38 -10.01 24.87
N ILE A 124 1.50 -9.31 24.69
CA ILE A 124 2.39 -8.95 25.80
C ILE A 124 1.55 -8.04 26.68
N VAL A 125 1.24 -8.56 27.86
CA VAL A 125 0.53 -7.82 28.89
C VAL A 125 1.48 -6.72 29.36
N ARG A 126 1.09 -5.46 29.21
CA ARG A 126 1.91 -4.32 29.64
C ARG A 126 1.24 -3.62 30.80
N THR A 127 1.97 -3.42 31.89
CA THR A 127 1.53 -2.58 33.01
C THR A 127 1.36 -1.15 32.52
N LYS A 128 0.29 -0.48 32.96
CA LYS A 128 -0.06 0.88 32.55
C LYS A 128 0.77 1.93 33.30
N TRP A 129 2.09 1.94 33.11
CA TRP A 129 3.03 2.82 33.84
C TRP A 129 2.71 4.32 33.75
N TRP A 130 1.98 4.77 32.73
CA TRP A 130 1.52 6.16 32.62
C TRP A 130 0.54 6.58 33.73
N LYS A 131 -0.05 5.62 34.47
CA LYS A 131 -0.86 5.87 35.66
C LYS A 131 -0.06 6.08 36.95
N LEU A 132 1.28 6.02 36.90
CA LEU A 132 2.15 6.30 38.05
C LEU A 132 2.19 7.82 38.35
N ARG A 133 1.04 8.38 38.75
CA ARG A 133 0.85 9.79 39.10
C ARG A 133 -0.28 9.91 40.13
N GLY A 134 -0.24 10.96 40.95
CA GLY A 134 -1.30 11.26 41.92
C GLY A 134 -1.51 10.14 42.95
N GLU A 135 -2.76 9.92 43.35
CA GLU A 135 -3.16 8.93 44.36
C GLU A 135 -2.69 7.49 44.03
N ALA A 136 -2.66 7.13 42.75
CA ALA A 136 -2.21 5.81 42.32
C ALA A 136 -0.72 5.58 42.57
N ALA A 137 0.12 6.61 42.50
CA ALA A 137 1.54 6.52 42.83
C ALA A 137 1.76 6.37 44.34
N GLN A 138 0.96 7.05 45.16
CA GLN A 138 1.02 6.97 46.61
C GLN A 138 0.60 5.57 47.10
N ALA A 139 -0.53 5.05 46.61
CA ALA A 139 -1.00 3.71 46.93
C ALA A 139 0.01 2.63 46.47
N PHE A 140 0.67 2.82 45.33
CA PHE A 140 1.74 1.92 44.88
C PHE A 140 2.94 1.93 45.84
N LYS A 141 3.36 3.11 46.32
CA LYS A 141 4.47 3.27 47.27
C LYS A 141 4.17 2.62 48.61
N GLU A 142 2.98 2.85 49.16
CA GLU A 142 2.56 2.25 50.44
C GLU A 142 2.53 0.72 50.37
N ARG A 143 1.97 0.17 49.28
CA ARG A 143 1.96 -1.28 49.05
C ARG A 143 3.35 -1.88 48.81
N MET A 144 4.25 -1.15 48.16
CA MET A 144 5.65 -1.58 48.00
C MET A 144 6.32 -1.76 49.36
N LEU A 145 6.13 -0.81 50.28
CA LEU A 145 6.74 -0.85 51.60
C LEU A 145 6.25 -2.05 52.42
N ASP A 146 4.98 -2.43 52.29
CA ASP A 146 4.36 -3.55 53.01
C ASP A 146 4.65 -4.93 52.38
N GLU A 147 4.58 -5.04 51.05
CA GLU A 147 4.71 -6.33 50.32
C GLU A 147 6.14 -6.62 49.83
N GLY A 148 7.08 -5.70 50.05
CA GLY A 148 8.44 -5.79 49.52
C GLY A 148 9.31 -6.84 50.23
N PRO A 149 9.99 -7.73 49.49
CA PRO A 149 10.98 -8.64 50.07
C PRO A 149 12.28 -7.85 50.29
N TRP A 150 12.38 -7.20 51.46
CA TRP A 150 13.51 -6.34 51.84
C TRP A 150 14.64 -7.05 52.60
N GLU A 151 14.47 -8.35 52.84
CA GLU A 151 15.44 -9.19 53.56
C GLU A 151 16.70 -9.42 52.71
N GLU A 152 17.85 -9.53 53.38
CA GLU A 152 19.13 -9.86 52.73
C GLU A 152 19.10 -11.29 52.19
N GLY A 153 19.41 -11.45 50.90
CA GLY A 153 19.61 -12.75 50.26
C GLY A 153 21.09 -13.02 50.02
N GLU A 154 21.50 -14.29 49.96
CA GLU A 154 22.90 -14.66 49.70
C GLU A 154 23.31 -14.40 48.24
N ASP A 155 22.35 -14.34 47.31
CA ASP A 155 22.57 -14.19 45.87
C ASP A 155 21.88 -12.93 45.30
N ALA A 156 22.65 -12.13 44.56
CA ALA A 156 22.19 -10.87 43.97
C ALA A 156 21.13 -11.08 42.87
N ASP A 157 21.24 -12.15 42.09
CA ASP A 157 20.30 -12.45 41.01
C ASP A 157 18.92 -12.84 41.58
N ASP A 158 18.90 -13.66 42.64
CA ASP A 158 17.68 -14.01 43.36
C ASP A 158 17.03 -12.78 44.04
N MET A 159 17.83 -11.92 44.68
CA MET A 159 17.33 -10.67 45.25
C MET A 159 16.70 -9.76 44.19
N TRP A 160 17.38 -9.57 43.04
CA TRP A 160 16.83 -8.79 41.93
C TRP A 160 15.56 -9.40 41.37
N LEU A 161 15.51 -10.72 41.20
CA LEU A 161 14.34 -11.41 40.68
C LEU A 161 13.12 -11.24 41.61
N LYS A 162 13.32 -11.38 42.92
CA LYS A 162 12.29 -11.15 43.95
C LYS A 162 11.79 -9.71 43.91
N MET A 163 12.70 -8.74 43.90
CA MET A 163 12.38 -7.32 43.83
C MET A 163 11.59 -6.97 42.56
N ALA A 164 12.12 -7.34 41.40
CA ALA A 164 11.49 -7.07 40.11
C ALA A 164 10.13 -7.77 39.98
N THR A 165 9.96 -8.94 40.58
CA THR A 165 8.67 -9.67 40.58
C THR A 165 7.65 -8.97 41.46
N CYS A 166 8.03 -8.54 42.66
CA CYS A 166 7.16 -7.77 43.55
C CYS A 166 6.74 -6.44 42.89
N ILE A 167 7.69 -5.67 42.35
CA ILE A 167 7.42 -4.42 41.62
C ILE A 167 6.42 -4.64 40.49
N ARG A 168 6.65 -5.66 39.66
CA ARG A 168 5.76 -5.97 38.52
C ARG A 168 4.35 -6.38 39.00
N LYS A 169 4.24 -7.19 40.06
CA LYS A 169 2.98 -7.63 40.65
C LYS A 169 2.16 -6.43 41.14
N VAL A 170 2.69 -5.68 42.10
CA VAL A 170 1.97 -4.56 42.72
C VAL A 170 1.67 -3.47 41.68
N ALA A 171 2.58 -3.21 40.73
CA ALA A 171 2.32 -2.24 39.67
C ALA A 171 1.20 -2.71 38.74
N SER A 172 1.12 -4.01 38.44
CA SER A 172 0.05 -4.57 37.61
C SER A 172 -1.32 -4.52 38.29
N GLU A 173 -1.36 -4.65 39.62
CA GLU A 173 -2.59 -4.55 40.41
C GLU A 173 -3.01 -3.11 40.64
N ALA A 174 -2.08 -2.20 40.93
CA ALA A 174 -2.34 -0.78 41.16
C ALA A 174 -2.73 -0.03 39.87
N PHE A 175 -2.02 -0.28 38.77
CA PHE A 175 -2.24 0.46 37.51
C PHE A 175 -3.16 -0.29 36.54
N GLY A 176 -3.36 -1.58 36.76
CA GLY A 176 -3.95 -2.49 35.80
C GLY A 176 -3.01 -2.76 34.63
N VAL A 177 -3.44 -3.68 33.77
CA VAL A 177 -2.70 -4.08 32.57
C VAL A 177 -3.45 -3.73 31.29
N SER A 178 -2.72 -3.43 30.22
CA SER A 178 -3.28 -3.38 28.87
C SER A 178 -3.05 -4.72 28.17
N ARG A 179 -4.11 -5.24 27.56
CA ARG A 179 -4.00 -6.28 26.54
C ARG A 179 -3.91 -5.53 25.22
N GLY A 180 -2.76 -5.60 24.55
CA GLY A 180 -2.53 -4.88 23.29
C GLY A 180 -3.67 -5.10 22.29
N GLY A 181 -4.59 -4.14 22.23
CA GLY A 181 -5.53 -3.97 21.14
C GLY A 181 -4.86 -3.07 20.12
N LYS A 182 -5.06 -3.36 18.84
CA LYS A 182 -4.79 -2.37 17.80
C LYS A 182 -5.56 -1.11 18.18
N GLN A 183 -4.87 -0.02 18.47
CA GLN A 183 -5.43 1.27 18.15
C GLN A 183 -5.52 1.26 16.63
N GLU A 184 -6.74 1.16 16.10
CA GLU A 184 -6.97 1.53 14.72
C GLU A 184 -6.54 2.98 14.60
N GLY A 185 -5.40 3.19 13.94
CA GLY A 185 -4.92 4.51 13.62
C GLY A 185 -6.03 5.24 12.90
N LYS A 186 -6.33 6.46 13.35
CA LYS A 186 -7.08 7.43 12.54
C LYS A 186 -6.18 7.81 11.36
N ASP A 187 -6.03 6.90 10.41
CA ASP A 187 -4.93 6.93 9.42
C ASP A 187 -5.06 8.06 8.39
N THR A 188 -6.07 8.90 8.47
CA THR A 188 -6.23 9.99 7.51
C THR A 188 -7.00 11.17 8.09
N TRP A 189 -6.37 11.94 8.98
CA TRP A 189 -6.88 13.27 9.40
C TRP A 189 -7.16 14.19 8.20
N TRP A 190 -6.37 14.06 7.13
CA TRP A 190 -6.50 14.81 5.88
C TRP A 190 -7.64 14.30 4.96
N TRP A 191 -8.24 13.13 5.23
CA TRP A 191 -9.32 12.56 4.43
C TRP A 191 -10.69 12.88 5.03
N ASN A 192 -11.03 14.16 5.07
CA ASN A 192 -12.30 14.66 5.59
C ASN A 192 -13.39 14.75 4.49
N ASP A 193 -14.62 15.04 4.89
CA ASP A 193 -15.78 15.10 3.99
C ASP A 193 -15.63 16.15 2.88
N GLU A 194 -14.88 17.23 3.14
CA GLU A 194 -14.60 18.27 2.16
C GLU A 194 -13.66 17.76 1.06
N VAL A 195 -12.58 17.08 1.45
CA VAL A 195 -11.65 16.44 0.52
C VAL A 195 -12.36 15.38 -0.31
N GLN A 196 -13.22 14.56 0.31
CA GLN A 196 -14.01 13.57 -0.42
C GLN A 196 -14.94 14.22 -1.45
N ARG A 197 -15.61 15.32 -1.09
CA ARG A 197 -16.51 16.07 -1.98
C ARG A 197 -15.75 16.71 -3.14
N ALA A 198 -14.64 17.38 -2.87
CA ALA A 198 -13.79 18.00 -3.88
C ALA A 198 -13.24 16.96 -4.88
N ILE A 199 -12.83 15.79 -4.40
CA ILE A 199 -12.38 14.69 -5.27
C ILE A 199 -13.54 14.10 -6.08
N LYS A 200 -14.73 13.95 -5.49
CA LYS A 200 -15.93 13.47 -6.20
C LYS A 200 -16.33 14.42 -7.32
N GLU A 201 -16.42 15.71 -7.03
CA GLU A 201 -16.76 16.74 -8.02
C GLU A 201 -15.73 16.80 -9.16
N LYS A 202 -14.44 16.73 -8.82
CA LYS A 202 -13.36 16.65 -9.82
C LYS A 202 -13.54 15.44 -10.75
N LYS A 203 -13.89 14.28 -10.21
CA LYS A 203 -14.14 13.05 -10.99
C LYS A 203 -15.35 13.22 -11.91
N GLU A 204 -16.43 13.84 -11.44
CA GLU A 204 -17.64 14.07 -12.24
C GLU A 204 -17.40 15.06 -13.39
N CYS A 205 -16.71 16.17 -13.14
CA CYS A 205 -16.33 17.11 -14.21
C CYS A 205 -15.37 16.45 -15.22
N PHE A 206 -14.45 15.60 -14.77
CA PHE A 206 -13.58 14.85 -15.68
C PHE A 206 -14.36 13.87 -16.56
N LYS A 207 -15.36 13.17 -16.03
CA LYS A 207 -16.24 12.29 -16.83
C LYS A 207 -16.97 13.07 -17.91
N ARG A 208 -17.51 14.25 -17.58
CA ARG A 208 -18.17 15.15 -18.55
C ARG A 208 -17.20 15.60 -19.64
N LEU A 209 -16.00 16.05 -19.25
CA LEU A 209 -14.93 16.42 -20.18
C LEU A 209 -14.50 15.25 -21.09
N HIS A 210 -14.49 14.02 -20.56
CA HIS A 210 -14.11 12.84 -21.33
C HIS A 210 -15.14 12.51 -22.42
N LEU A 211 -16.42 12.71 -22.13
CA LEU A 211 -17.52 12.49 -23.08
C LEU A 211 -17.64 13.64 -24.08
N ASP A 212 -17.51 14.88 -23.62
CA ASP A 212 -17.63 16.09 -24.43
C ASP A 212 -16.48 17.06 -24.11
N LYS A 213 -15.63 17.29 -25.13
CA LYS A 213 -14.43 18.15 -25.05
C LYS A 213 -14.73 19.63 -25.34
N SER A 214 -15.96 20.07 -25.14
CA SER A 214 -16.35 21.48 -25.27
C SER A 214 -15.51 22.41 -24.36
N ALA A 215 -15.36 23.67 -24.79
CA ALA A 215 -14.62 24.69 -24.04
C ALA A 215 -15.21 24.89 -22.62
N ALA A 216 -16.53 24.79 -22.47
CA ALA A 216 -17.22 24.89 -21.19
C ALA A 216 -16.80 23.77 -20.21
N ASN A 217 -16.74 22.51 -20.66
CA ASN A 217 -16.31 21.39 -19.83
C ASN A 217 -14.82 21.47 -19.48
N ILE A 218 -13.98 21.99 -20.39
CA ILE A 218 -12.56 22.22 -20.14
C ILE A 218 -12.37 23.24 -19.00
N GLU A 219 -13.05 24.39 -19.07
CA GLU A 219 -12.93 25.44 -18.05
C GLU A 219 -13.51 24.99 -16.69
N SER A 220 -14.66 24.32 -16.69
CA SER A 220 -15.25 23.74 -15.49
C SER A 220 -14.30 22.74 -14.81
N TYR A 221 -13.67 21.84 -15.58
CA TYR A 221 -12.70 20.90 -15.04
C TYR A 221 -11.43 21.59 -14.51
N LYS A 222 -10.91 22.63 -15.19
CA LYS A 222 -9.74 23.38 -14.72
C LYS A 222 -9.98 24.03 -13.36
N LEU A 223 -11.16 24.62 -13.15
CA LEU A 223 -11.53 25.26 -11.89
C LEU A 223 -11.58 24.24 -10.74
N VAL A 224 -12.34 23.17 -10.90
CA VAL A 224 -12.49 22.12 -9.87
C VAL A 224 -11.16 21.40 -9.61
N LYS A 225 -10.33 21.20 -10.64
CA LYS A 225 -8.97 20.66 -10.48
C LYS A 225 -8.07 21.56 -9.62
N ARG A 226 -8.19 22.89 -9.75
CA ARG A 226 -7.42 23.85 -8.93
C ARG A 226 -7.86 23.79 -7.48
N VAL A 227 -9.17 23.78 -7.22
CA VAL A 227 -9.75 23.65 -5.87
C VAL A 227 -9.28 22.36 -5.20
N ALA A 228 -9.42 21.21 -5.88
CA ALA A 228 -8.97 19.92 -5.34
C ALA A 228 -7.44 19.85 -5.09
N LYS A 229 -6.64 20.66 -5.80
CA LYS A 229 -5.19 20.74 -5.55
C LYS A 229 -4.87 21.53 -4.28
N GLY A 230 -5.66 22.55 -3.92
CA GLY A 230 -5.47 23.34 -2.71
C GLY A 230 -5.56 22.52 -1.41
N TYR A 231 -6.37 21.47 -1.39
CA TYR A 231 -6.46 20.53 -0.26
C TYR A 231 -5.24 19.61 -0.09
N LYS A 232 -4.31 19.60 -1.04
CA LYS A 232 -3.10 18.78 -1.01
C LYS A 232 -1.94 19.48 -0.29
N GLU A 233 -2.10 20.77 0.04
CA GLU A 233 -1.10 21.65 0.66
C GLU A 233 -1.43 21.99 2.13
N LEU A 234 -2.47 21.36 2.70
CA LEU A 234 -2.88 21.41 4.11
C LEU A 234 -2.43 20.15 4.86
#